data_AF-A0A2V7I5X1-F1
#
_entry.id   AF-A0A2V7I5X1-F1
#
_cell.length_a   1.000
_cell.length_b   1.000
_cell.length_c   1.000
_cell.angle_alpha   90.00
_cell.angle_beta   90.00
_cell.angle_gamma   90.00
#
_symmetry.space_group_name_H-M   'P 1'
#
loop_
_entity.id
_entity.type
_entity.pdbx_description
1 polymer ?
#
loop_
_entity_poly.entity_id
_entity_poly.type
_entity_poly.pdbx_seq_one_letter_code
_entity_poly.pdbx_strand_id
1 'polypeptide(L)'
;MRRNGKLFAAGFRNPGRSETVAEVIFEAVMTDRPRLRYLVGVDAEGLAAGRARISDEEWVAMGGELSDAEYNARFKQHFGIDL
;
A
#
# COMPACT_ATOMS: atom_id res chain seq x y z
N MET A 1 17.37 -9.30 0.26
CA MET A 1 15.99 -8.87 -0.06
C MET A 1 16.03 -7.40 -0.47
N ARG A 2 15.86 -7.04 -1.75
CA ARG A 2 16.18 -5.67 -2.22
C ARG A 2 15.01 -4.68 -2.12
N ARG A 3 13.88 -4.92 -2.80
CA ARG A 3 12.71 -4.00 -2.82
C ARG A 3 11.59 -4.41 -1.87
N ASN A 4 11.06 -5.64 -2.02
CA ASN A 4 10.01 -6.16 -1.14
C ASN A 4 10.43 -6.15 0.35
N GLY A 5 11.71 -6.42 0.63
CA GLY A 5 12.24 -6.36 2.00
C GLY A 5 12.15 -4.97 2.62
N LYS A 6 12.33 -3.90 1.84
CA LYS A 6 12.19 -2.51 2.33
C LYS A 6 10.74 -2.18 2.66
N LEU A 7 9.79 -2.64 1.84
CA LEU A 7 8.37 -2.45 2.12
C LEU A 7 7.96 -3.12 3.44
N PHE A 8 8.38 -4.37 3.67
CA PHE A 8 8.13 -5.03 4.96
C PHE A 8 8.83 -4.33 6.12
N ALA A 9 10.08 -3.89 5.93
CA ALA A 9 10.79 -3.11 6.95
C ALA A 9 10.07 -1.80 7.30
N ALA A 10 9.52 -1.09 6.31
CA ALA A 10 8.69 0.09 6.52
C ALA A 10 7.43 -0.23 7.32
N GLY A 11 6.72 -1.30 6.96
CA GLY A 11 5.54 -1.77 7.68
C GLY A 11 5.84 -2.17 9.13
N PHE A 12 7.02 -2.74 9.41
CA PHE A 12 7.42 -3.06 10.79
C PHE A 12 7.71 -1.82 11.65
N ARG A 13 8.01 -0.65 11.05
CA ARG A 13 8.15 0.61 11.80
C ARG A 13 6.81 1.15 12.29
N ASN A 14 5.70 0.78 11.63
CA ASN A 14 4.35 1.20 11.97
C ASN A 14 3.36 0.05 11.78
N PRO A 15 3.44 -1.01 12.61
CA PRO A 15 2.67 -2.22 12.38
C PRO A 15 1.18 -1.95 12.59
N GLY A 16 0.37 -2.33 11.58
CA GLY A 16 -1.07 -2.41 11.74
C GLY A 16 -1.45 -3.41 12.83
N ARG A 17 -2.49 -3.09 13.60
CA ARG A 17 -3.02 -4.00 14.61
C ARG A 17 -3.94 -5.03 13.99
N SER A 18 -3.83 -6.28 14.45
CA SER A 18 -4.71 -7.38 14.06
C SER A 18 -6.18 -7.09 14.36
N GLU A 19 -6.46 -6.37 15.44
CA GLU A 19 -7.83 -6.03 15.85
C GLU A 19 -8.52 -5.13 14.83
N THR A 20 -7.79 -4.20 14.20
CA THR A 20 -8.33 -3.32 13.15
C THR A 20 -8.78 -4.14 11.93
N VAL A 21 -8.08 -5.23 11.60
CA VAL A 21 -8.49 -6.16 10.54
C VAL A 21 -9.77 -6.90 10.93
N ALA A 22 -9.84 -7.39 12.17
CA ALA A 22 -11.03 -8.09 12.67
C ALA A 22 -12.28 -7.19 12.67
N GLU A 23 -12.14 -5.94 13.11
CA GLU A 23 -13.21 -4.94 13.13
C GLU A 23 -13.77 -4.67 11.72
N VAL A 24 -12.90 -4.52 10.72
CA VAL A 24 -13.32 -4.26 9.35
C VAL A 24 -13.95 -5.48 8.69
N ILE A 25 -13.46 -6.70 8.99
CA ILE A 25 -14.13 -7.93 8.55
C ILE A 25 -15.53 -8.02 9.15
N PHE A 26 -15.69 -7.69 10.43
CA PHE A 26 -16.99 -7.66 11.09
C PHE A 26 -17.93 -6.63 10.44
N GLU A 27 -17.46 -5.41 10.19
CA GLU A 27 -18.21 -4.38 9.45
C GLU A 27 -18.67 -4.91 8.08
N ALA A 28 -17.75 -5.52 7.33
CA ALA A 28 -18.03 -6.01 5.98
C ALA A 28 -19.11 -7.10 5.94
N VAL A 29 -19.19 -7.95 6.98
CA VAL A 29 -20.20 -9.00 7.10
C VAL A 29 -21.55 -8.46 7.57
N MET A 30 -21.54 -7.47 8.46
CA MET A 30 -22.76 -6.98 9.13
C MET A 30 -23.46 -5.83 8.40
N THR A 31 -22.79 -5.17 7.46
CA THR A 31 -23.36 -4.03 6.74
C THR A 31 -24.44 -4.44 5.75
N ASP A 32 -25.44 -3.57 5.56
CA ASP A 32 -26.46 -3.69 4.50
C ASP A 32 -25.95 -3.15 3.14
N ARG A 33 -24.77 -2.50 3.13
CA ARG A 33 -24.14 -1.89 1.96
C ARG A 33 -22.71 -2.40 1.79
N PRO A 34 -22.52 -3.68 1.39
CA PRO A 34 -21.20 -4.25 1.24
C PRO A 34 -20.41 -3.57 0.12
N ARG A 35 -19.10 -3.43 0.33
CA ARG A 35 -18.14 -2.93 -0.66
C ARG A 35 -17.29 -4.08 -1.18
N LEU A 36 -16.81 -3.98 -2.43
CA LEU A 36 -15.87 -4.97 -2.97
C LEU A 36 -14.51 -4.93 -2.26
N ARG A 37 -14.09 -3.75 -1.77
CA ARG A 37 -12.78 -3.54 -1.13
C ARG A 37 -12.93 -2.69 0.13
N TYR A 38 -12.26 -3.13 1.19
CA TYR A 38 -12.11 -2.41 2.45
C TYR A 38 -10.63 -2.15 2.66
N LEU A 39 -10.26 -0.90 2.95
CA LEU A 39 -8.87 -0.51 3.18
C LEU A 39 -8.56 -0.67 4.66
N VAL A 40 -7.50 -1.40 4.98
CA VAL A 40 -7.09 -1.67 6.36
C VAL A 40 -5.58 -1.59 6.47
N GLY A 41 -5.10 -0.87 7.47
CA GLY A 41 -3.68 -0.68 7.72
C GLY A 41 -3.17 0.68 7.24
N VAL A 42 -2.06 1.08 7.81
CA VAL A 42 -1.49 2.44 7.69
C VAL A 42 -1.10 2.81 6.25
N ASP A 43 -0.71 1.80 5.47
CA ASP A 43 -0.26 1.98 4.08
C ASP A 43 -1.39 1.80 3.05
N ALA A 44 -2.55 1.29 3.47
CA ALA A 44 -3.60 0.83 2.54
C ALA A 44 -4.23 1.99 1.75
N GLU A 45 -4.48 3.13 2.39
CA GLU A 45 -5.01 4.32 1.72
C GLU A 45 -4.03 4.86 0.68
N GLY A 46 -2.75 4.99 1.05
CA GLY A 46 -1.69 5.46 0.15
C GLY A 46 -1.52 4.55 -1.06
N LEU A 47 -1.51 3.23 -0.86
CA LEU A 47 -1.38 2.25 -1.94
C LEU A 47 -2.61 2.26 -2.88
N ALA A 48 -3.82 2.25 -2.33
CA ALA A 48 -5.04 2.23 -3.12
C ALA A 48 -5.23 3.52 -3.92
N ALA A 49 -5.07 4.67 -3.26
CA ALA A 49 -5.22 5.96 -3.90
C ALA A 49 -4.07 6.26 -4.87
N GLY A 50 -2.85 5.83 -4.54
CA GLY A 50 -1.69 5.91 -5.41
C GLY A 50 -1.92 5.15 -6.72
N ARG A 51 -2.29 3.85 -6.65
CA ARG A 51 -2.53 3.06 -7.86
C ARG A 51 -3.59 3.68 -8.77
N ALA A 52 -4.64 4.29 -8.22
CA ALA A 52 -5.69 4.93 -9.01
C ALA A 52 -5.24 6.22 -9.73
N ARG A 53 -4.15 6.85 -9.29
CA ARG A 53 -3.61 8.12 -9.85
C ARG A 53 -2.43 7.94 -10.80
N ILE A 54 -1.87 6.74 -10.87
CA ILE A 54 -0.70 6.42 -11.71
C ILE A 54 -1.18 5.85 -13.03
N SER A 55 -0.61 6.28 -14.16
CA SER A 55 -0.90 5.68 -15.46
C SER A 55 -0.41 4.24 -15.53
N ASP A 56 -0.94 3.44 -16.45
CA ASP A 56 -0.47 2.06 -16.60
C ASP A 56 1.01 2.01 -17.03
N GLU A 57 1.46 2.96 -17.85
CA GLU A 57 2.85 3.10 -18.27
C GLU A 57 3.77 3.46 -17.10
N GLU A 58 3.36 4.40 -16.25
CA GLU A 58 4.10 4.78 -15.05
C GLU A 58 4.19 3.60 -14.07
N TRP A 59 3.09 2.85 -13.92
CA TRP A 59 3.04 1.65 -13.09
C TRP A 59 3.99 0.56 -13.62
N VAL A 60 4.00 0.32 -14.93
CA VAL A 60 4.93 -0.62 -15.56
C VAL A 60 6.38 -0.15 -15.39
N ALA A 61 6.65 1.16 -15.54
CA ALA A 61 7.98 1.73 -15.39
C ALA A 61 8.54 1.57 -13.97
N MET A 62 7.70 1.50 -12.94
CA MET A 62 8.12 1.16 -11.56
C MET A 62 8.77 -0.23 -11.46
N GLY A 63 8.39 -1.15 -12.34
CA GLY A 63 8.96 -2.50 -12.43
C GLY A 63 10.29 -2.57 -13.19
N GLY A 64 10.71 -1.49 -13.84
CA GLY A 64 11.92 -1.45 -14.66
C GLY A 64 13.24 -1.42 -13.88
N GLU A 65 14.32 -1.20 -14.63
CA GLU A 65 15.70 -1.06 -14.14
C GLU A 65 15.93 0.30 -13.46
N LEU A 66 15.22 0.54 -12.35
CA LEU A 66 15.45 1.69 -11.49
C LEU A 66 16.59 1.40 -10.49
N SER A 67 17.42 2.40 -10.24
CA SER A 67 18.26 2.42 -9.04
C SER A 67 17.38 2.38 -7.78
N ASP A 68 17.97 2.01 -6.65
CA ASP A 68 17.23 1.99 -5.38
C ASP A 68 16.78 3.39 -4.94
N ALA A 69 17.56 4.42 -5.25
CA ALA A 69 17.19 5.80 -4.94
C ALA A 69 15.95 6.24 -5.75
N GLU A 70 15.93 5.95 -7.04
CA GLU A 70 14.79 6.26 -7.91
C GLU A 70 13.54 5.48 -7.50
N TYR A 71 13.70 4.18 -7.21
CA TYR A 71 12.58 3.36 -6.75
C TYR A 71 11.98 3.90 -5.45
N ASN A 72 12.82 4.21 -4.46
CA ASN A 72 12.38 4.77 -3.19
C ASN A 72 11.69 6.14 -3.36
N ALA A 73 12.25 7.02 -4.19
CA ALA A 73 11.67 8.34 -4.45
C ALA A 73 10.28 8.24 -5.09
N ARG A 74 10.13 7.38 -6.12
CA ARG A 74 8.84 7.15 -6.77
C ARG A 74 7.84 6.48 -5.84
N PHE A 75 8.27 5.55 -5.00
CA PHE A 75 7.40 4.88 -4.04
C PHE A 75 6.82 5.87 -3.02
N LYS A 76 7.65 6.78 -2.52
CA LYS A 76 7.21 7.89 -1.67
C LYS A 76 6.26 8.84 -2.41
N GLN A 77 6.61 9.24 -3.63
CA GLN A 77 5.78 10.15 -4.44
C GLN A 77 4.39 9.59 -4.71
N HIS A 78 4.30 8.31 -5.08
CA HIS A 78 3.05 7.70 -5.51
C HIS A 78 2.20 7.18 -4.35
N PHE A 79 2.83 6.59 -3.34
CA PHE A 79 2.13 5.88 -2.26
C PHE A 79 2.30 6.51 -0.88
N GLY A 80 3.16 7.52 -0.73
CA GLY A 80 3.41 8.19 0.55
C GLY A 80 4.23 7.36 1.55
N ILE A 81 4.87 6.28 1.11
CA ILE A 81 5.58 5.33 1.97
C ILE A 81 7.09 5.51 1.83
N ASP A 82 7.76 5.66 2.97
CA ASP A 82 9.21 5.71 3.08
C ASP A 82 9.80 4.28 3.21
N LEU A 83 10.46 3.82 2.14
CA LEU A 83 11.13 2.50 2.02
C LEU A 83 12.52 2.46 2.67
#